data_AF-A0A7V3PXT3-F1
#
_entry.id   AF-A0A7V3PXT3-F1
#
_cell.length_a   1.000
_cell.length_b   1.000
_cell.length_c   1.000
_cell.angle_alpha   90.00
_cell.angle_beta   90.00
_cell.angle_gamma   90.00
#
_symmetry.space_group_name_H-M   'P 1'
#
loop_
_entity.id
_entity.type
_entity.pdbx_description
1 polymer ?
#
loop_
_entity_poly.entity_id
_entity_poly.type
_entity_poly.pdbx_seq_one_letter_code
_entity_poly.pdbx_strand_id
1 'polypeptide(L)'
;MLRKAFWLFGVSVFLLILFLPGYTKLQELRDRNRDLEEKIKQLQIENTLLQQELSRVERDSVYQEKIIREKMGVVRKGEVPVKVVPEIRD
;
A
#
# COMPACT_ATOMS: atom_id res chain seq x y z
N MET A 1 -10.60 -2.69 -60.04
CA MET A 1 -9.69 -2.59 -58.88
C MET A 1 -10.44 -2.24 -57.58
N LEU A 2 -11.37 -1.28 -57.58
CA LEU A 2 -12.14 -0.87 -56.39
C LEU A 2 -12.85 -2.01 -55.63
N ARG A 3 -13.47 -2.98 -56.33
CA ARG A 3 -14.18 -4.10 -55.66
C ARG A 3 -13.26 -5.00 -54.83
N LYS A 4 -12.02 -5.23 -55.30
CA LYS A 4 -11.03 -6.02 -54.54
C LYS A 4 -10.49 -5.23 -53.36
N ALA A 5 -10.28 -3.93 -53.53
CA ALA A 5 -9.88 -3.05 -52.42
C ALA A 5 -10.95 -2.97 -51.33
N PHE A 6 -12.23 -2.91 -51.71
CA PHE A 6 -13.34 -2.90 -50.75
C PHE A 6 -13.46 -4.23 -49.98
N TRP A 7 -13.21 -5.36 -50.66
CA TRP A 7 -13.19 -6.66 -50.02
C TRP A 7 -12.02 -6.82 -49.04
N LEU A 8 -10.82 -6.40 -49.43
CA LEU A 8 -9.64 -6.38 -48.54
C LEU A 8 -9.84 -5.46 -47.33
N PHE A 9 -10.46 -4.31 -47.53
CA PHE A 9 -10.82 -3.39 -46.45
C PHE A 9 -11.82 -4.02 -45.47
N GLY A 10 -12.87 -4.67 -45.98
CA GLY A 10 -13.85 -5.39 -45.16
C GLY A 10 -13.22 -6.50 -44.32
N VAL A 11 -12.32 -7.30 -44.90
CA VAL A 11 -11.59 -8.35 -44.18
C VAL A 11 -10.69 -7.76 -43.10
N SER A 12 -9.98 -6.66 -43.41
CA SER A 12 -9.12 -5.98 -42.43
C SER A 12 -9.91 -5.44 -41.24
N VAL A 13 -11.06 -4.80 -41.49
CA VAL A 13 -11.95 -4.31 -40.43
C VAL A 13 -12.54 -5.45 -39.61
N PHE A 14 -12.94 -6.55 -40.26
CA PHE A 14 -13.46 -7.74 -39.58
C PHE A 14 -12.42 -8.36 -38.64
N LEU A 15 -11.17 -8.47 -39.08
CA LEU A 15 -10.07 -8.93 -38.24
C LEU A 15 -9.85 -7.98 -37.06
N LEU A 16 -9.84 -6.66 -37.30
CA LEU A 16 -9.71 -5.70 -36.20
C LEU A 16 -10.81 -5.90 -35.15
N ILE A 17 -12.07 -6.03 -35.54
CA ILE A 17 -13.19 -6.22 -34.60
C ILE A 17 -13.02 -7.51 -33.77
N LEU A 18 -12.53 -8.59 -34.37
CA LEU A 18 -12.30 -9.84 -33.67
C LEU A 18 -11.13 -9.76 -32.67
N PHE A 19 -10.03 -9.10 -33.05
CA PHE A 19 -8.79 -9.11 -32.27
C PHE A 19 -8.66 -7.94 -31.27
N LEU A 20 -9.34 -6.81 -31.49
CA LEU A 20 -9.31 -5.64 -30.61
C LEU A 20 -9.71 -5.97 -29.15
N PRO A 21 -10.86 -6.63 -28.87
CA PRO A 21 -11.28 -6.86 -27.49
C PRO A 21 -10.35 -7.84 -26.75
N GLY A 22 -9.72 -8.78 -27.46
CA GLY A 22 -8.74 -9.68 -26.86
C GLY A 22 -7.47 -8.94 -26.44
N TYR A 23 -6.99 -8.02 -27.28
CA TYR A 23 -5.81 -7.21 -26.97
C TYR A 23 -6.05 -6.26 -25.80
N THR A 24 -7.19 -5.56 -25.78
CA THR A 24 -7.52 -4.64 -24.67
C THR A 24 -7.68 -5.39 -23.36
N LYS A 25 -8.30 -6.58 -23.36
CA LYS A 25 -8.44 -7.38 -22.14
C LYS A 25 -7.10 -7.87 -21.61
N LEU A 26 -6.20 -8.27 -22.50
CA LEU A 26 -4.85 -8.69 -22.12
C LEU A 26 -4.06 -7.53 -21.50
N GLN A 27 -4.17 -6.34 -22.08
CA GLN A 27 -3.51 -5.15 -21.53
C GLN A 27 -4.05 -4.80 -20.14
N GLU A 28 -5.38 -4.79 -19.96
CA GLU A 28 -6.01 -4.57 -18.66
C GLU A 28 -5.54 -5.57 -17.60
N LEU A 29 -5.45 -6.86 -17.96
CA LEU A 29 -4.97 -7.91 -17.05
C LEU A 29 -3.49 -7.72 -16.69
N ARG A 30 -2.65 -7.30 -17.64
CA ARG A 30 -1.23 -7.03 -17.38
C ARG A 30 -1.04 -5.85 -16.44
N ASP A 31 -1.80 -4.78 -16.65
CA ASP A 31 -1.74 -3.60 -15.78
C ASP A 31 -2.22 -3.94 -14.36
N ARG A 32 -3.35 -4.65 -14.24
CA ARG A 32 -3.85 -5.14 -12.93
C ARG A 32 -2.84 -6.05 -12.24
N ASN A 33 -2.18 -6.95 -12.99
CA ASN A 33 -1.18 -7.85 -12.40
C ASN A 33 0.03 -7.07 -11.86
N ARG A 34 0.52 -6.07 -12.61
CA ARG A 34 1.61 -5.20 -12.15
C ARG A 34 1.23 -4.45 -10.87
N ASP A 35 0.04 -3.85 -10.84
CA ASP A 35 -0.43 -3.10 -9.67
C ASP A 35 -0.57 -4.02 -8.43
N LEU A 36 -1.03 -5.25 -8.63
CA LEU A 36 -1.13 -6.24 -7.56
C LEU A 36 0.24 -6.69 -7.07
N GLU A 37 1.20 -6.93 -7.96
CA GLU A 37 2.58 -7.26 -7.58
C GLU A 37 3.24 -6.14 -6.77
N GLU A 38 3.04 -4.88 -7.16
CA GLU A 38 3.53 -3.74 -6.40
C GLU A 38 2.90 -3.65 -5.01
N LYS A 39 1.58 -3.84 -4.90
CA LYS A 39 0.88 -3.89 -3.61
C LYS A 39 1.36 -5.02 -2.73
N ILE A 40 1.58 -6.21 -3.29
CA ILE A 40 2.12 -7.35 -2.55
C ILE A 40 3.49 -7.00 -1.96
N LYS A 41 4.39 -6.40 -2.76
CA LYS A 41 5.71 -5.98 -2.29
C LYS A 41 5.61 -4.95 -1.16
N GLN A 42 4.75 -3.94 -1.31
CA GLN A 42 4.53 -2.92 -0.29
C GLN A 42 4.03 -3.53 1.02
N LEU A 43 3.00 -4.38 0.96
CA LEU A 43 2.43 -5.05 2.13
C LEU A 43 3.43 -5.99 2.80
N GLN A 44 4.30 -6.67 2.03
CA GLN A 44 5.36 -7.50 2.60
C GLN A 44 6.38 -6.67 3.38
N ILE A 45 6.78 -5.51 2.84
CA ILE A 45 7.68 -4.59 3.54
C ILE A 45 7.02 -4.08 4.82
N GLU A 46 5.77 -3.62 4.75
CA GLU A 46 5.04 -3.15 5.93
C GLU A 46 4.89 -4.25 6.99
N ASN A 47 4.55 -5.47 6.58
CA ASN A 47 4.41 -6.59 7.50
C ASN A 47 5.73 -6.91 8.21
N THR A 48 6.85 -6.92 7.49
CA THR A 48 8.17 -7.17 8.10
C THR A 48 8.58 -6.08 9.08
N LEU A 49 8.28 -4.81 8.78
CA LEU A 49 8.52 -3.69 9.70
C LEU A 49 7.65 -3.81 10.96
N LEU A 50 6.35 -4.11 10.80
CA LEU A 50 5.43 -4.29 11.92
C LEU A 50 5.82 -5.49 12.80
N GLN A 51 6.27 -6.60 12.20
CA GLN A 51 6.78 -7.75 12.95
C GLN A 51 8.03 -7.40 13.76
N GLN A 52 8.94 -6.61 13.19
CA GLN A 52 10.11 -6.11 13.93
C GLN A 52 9.70 -5.21 15.08
N GLU A 53 8.74 -4.30 14.87
CA GLU A 53 8.22 -3.44 15.93
C GLU A 53 7.55 -4.26 17.04
N LEU A 54 6.68 -5.22 16.69
CA LEU A 54 6.05 -6.14 17.62
C LEU A 54 7.10 -6.88 18.46
N SER A 55 8.16 -7.40 17.82
CA SER A 55 9.22 -8.10 18.54
C SER A 55 9.97 -7.22 19.55
N ARG A 56 10.12 -5.93 19.26
CA ARG A 56 10.72 -4.95 20.18
C ARG A 56 9.78 -4.66 21.33
N VAL A 57 8.49 -4.45 21.05
CA VAL A 57 7.45 -4.28 22.09
C VAL A 57 7.41 -5.50 22.99
N GLU A 58 7.46 -6.73 22.49
CA GLU A 58 7.31 -7.92 23.33
C GLU A 58 8.54 -8.24 24.19
N ARG A 59 9.75 -7.94 23.69
CA ARG A 59 11.00 -8.42 24.32
C ARG A 59 11.79 -7.35 25.07
N ASP A 60 11.54 -6.07 24.81
CA ASP A 60 12.25 -4.97 25.46
C ASP A 60 11.37 -4.32 26.54
N SER A 61 11.65 -4.63 27.81
CA SER A 61 10.92 -4.09 28.96
C SER A 61 11.05 -2.57 29.10
N VAL A 62 12.16 -1.99 28.65
CA VAL A 62 12.38 -0.53 28.67
C VAL A 62 11.52 0.14 27.60
N TYR A 63 11.42 -0.48 26.42
CA TYR A 63 10.56 -0.01 25.35
C TYR A 63 9.07 -0.12 25.70
N GLN A 64 8.65 -1.22 26.34
CA GLN A 64 7.29 -1.36 26.87
C GLN A 64 6.94 -0.25 27.85
N GLU A 65 7.83 -0.01 28.83
CA GLU A 65 7.61 1.04 29.83
C GLU A 65 7.53 2.43 29.17
N LYS A 66 8.39 2.71 28.19
CA LYS A 66 8.32 3.96 27.43
C LYS A 66 6.96 4.15 26.75
N ILE A 67 6.47 3.14 26.02
CA ILE A 67 5.16 3.20 25.35
C ILE A 67 4.03 3.37 26.36
N ILE A 68 4.07 2.64 27.48
CA ILE A 68 3.06 2.73 28.52
C ILE A 68 3.04 4.13 29.16
N ARG A 69 4.21 4.72 29.43
CA ARG A 69 4.34 6.10 29.94
C ARG A 69 3.80 7.12 28.93
N GLU A 70 4.13 6.99 27.65
CA GLU A 70 3.68 7.91 26.60
C GLU A 70 2.18 7.79 26.30
N LYS A 71 1.63 6.57 26.23
CA LYS A 71 0.22 6.35 25.88
C LYS A 71 -0.74 6.47 27.06
N MET A 72 -0.34 6.00 28.24
CA MET A 72 -1.22 5.91 29.41
C MET A 72 -0.92 6.98 30.47
N GLY A 73 0.18 7.73 30.34
CA GLY A 73 0.57 8.77 31.30
C GLY A 73 0.90 8.24 32.70
N VAL A 74 1.16 6.94 32.83
CA VAL A 74 1.44 6.30 34.12
C VAL A 74 2.91 6.44 34.49
N VAL A 75 3.22 6.42 35.79
CA VAL A 75 4.58 6.48 36.33
C VAL A 75 4.80 5.35 37.34
N ARG A 76 6.05 5.00 37.65
CA ARG A 76 6.30 3.94 38.63
C ARG A 76 5.83 4.37 40.02
N LYS A 77 5.55 3.38 40.87
CA LYS A 77 5.16 3.62 42.27
C LYS A 77 6.27 4.41 42.98
N GLY A 78 5.94 5.63 43.43
CA GLY A 78 6.89 6.55 44.09
C GLY A 78 7.43 7.68 43.21
N GLU A 79 7.11 7.71 41.91
CA GLU A 79 7.41 8.84 41.02
C GLU A 79 6.25 9.85 41.00
N VAL A 80 6.55 11.13 40.80
CA VAL A 80 5.55 12.22 40.71
C VAL A 80 5.49 12.73 39.26
N PRO A 81 4.34 12.65 38.57
CA PRO A 81 4.20 13.19 37.23
C PRO A 81 4.22 14.72 37.26
N VAL A 82 5.14 15.34 36.51
CA VAL A 82 5.26 16.81 36.39
C VAL A 82 4.82 17.22 34.99
N LYS A 83 3.86 18.15 34.92
CA LYS A 83 3.44 18.78 33.66
C LYS A 83 3.99 20.21 33.62
N VAL A 84 4.91 20.47 32.70
CA VAL A 84 5.41 21.83 32.47
C VAL A 84 4.34 22.61 31.71
N VAL A 85 3.73 23.60 32.34
CA VAL A 85 2.77 24.51 31.70
C VAL A 85 3.52 25.80 31.38
N PRO A 86 3.58 26.24 30.11
CA PRO A 86 4.22 27.51 29.77
C PRO A 86 3.43 28.66 30.40
N GLU A 87 4.15 29.60 31.00
CA GLU A 87 3.57 30.80 31.61
C GLU A 87 3.00 31.69 30.49
N ILE A 88 1.67 31.76 30.39
CA ILE A 88 1.00 32.69 29.50
C ILE A 88 1.08 34.05 30.18
N ARG A 89 1.90 34.93 29.61
CA ARG A 89 2.00 36.34 30.03
C ARG A 89 0.87 37.09 29.34
N ASP A 90 -0.16 37.45 30.10
CA ASP A 90 -1.26 38.34 29.69
C ASP A 90 -0.79 39.80 29.52
#